data_AF-A0A1Y3ARY5-F1
#
_entry.id   AF-A0A1Y3ARY5-F1
#
_cell.length_a   1.000
_cell.length_b   1.000
_cell.length_c   1.000
_cell.angle_alpha   90.00
_cell.angle_beta   90.00
_cell.angle_gamma   90.00
#
_symmetry.space_group_name_H-M   'P 1'
#
loop_
_entity.id
_entity.type
_entity.pdbx_description
1 polymer ?
#
loop_
_entity_poly.entity_id
_entity_poly.type
_entity_poly.pdbx_seq_one_letter_code
_entity_poly.pdbx_strand_id
1 'polypeptide(L)' 'MKNMIGFYDLAKNAVDSNKGDNRVTYAMIKESMNDIMYQLSSMKFKDPVKLGEAKIKKDFEELYENMQQAFRNLED' A
#
# COMPACT_ATOMS: atom_id res chain seq x y z
N MET A 1 -10.83 6.61 0.64
CA MET A 1 -9.98 6.25 -0.53
C MET A 1 -8.50 6.61 -0.36
N LYS A 2 -8.07 7.25 0.75
CA LYS A 2 -6.66 7.62 1.04
C LYS A 2 -5.67 6.51 0.69
N ASN A 3 -5.89 5.29 1.16
CA ASN A 3 -4.93 4.19 0.99
C ASN A 3 -4.80 3.71 -0.47
N MET A 4 -5.89 3.70 -1.24
CA MET A 4 -5.85 3.30 -2.66
C MET A 4 -5.10 4.33 -3.51
N ILE A 5 -5.35 5.62 -3.26
CA ILE A 5 -4.65 6.72 -3.95
C ILE A 5 -3.18 6.73 -3.53
N GLY A 6 -2.91 6.54 -2.23
CA GLY A 6 -1.55 6.45 -1.71
C GLY A 6 -0.74 5.32 -2.34
N PHE A 7 -1.33 4.14 -2.52
CA PHE A 7 -0.66 3.05 -3.24
C PHE A 7 -0.31 3.43 -4.68
N TYR A 8 -1.26 4.06 -5.39
CA TYR A 8 -1.04 4.50 -6.77
C TYR A 8 0.11 5.52 -6.86
N ASP A 9 0.11 6.54 -6.01
CA ASP A 9 1.13 7.58 -6.02
C ASP A 9 2.52 7.02 -5.68
N LEU A 10 2.62 6.15 -4.66
CA LEU A 10 3.87 5.49 -4.30
C LEU A 10 4.37 4.57 -5.42
N ALA A 11 3.50 3.74 -5.99
CA ALA A 11 3.87 2.84 -7.08
C ALA A 11 4.35 3.61 -8.33
N LYS A 12 3.66 4.70 -8.67
CA LYS A 12 4.06 5.59 -9.76
C LYS A 12 5.43 6.20 -9.48
N ASN A 13 5.63 6.78 -8.29
CA ASN A 13 6.90 7.40 -7.92
C ASN A 13 8.06 6.40 -7.92
N ALA A 14 7.86 5.17 -7.41
CA ALA A 14 8.89 4.13 -7.39
C ALA A 14 9.31 3.72 -8.81
N VAL A 15 8.36 3.68 -9.76
CA VAL A 15 8.65 3.38 -11.17
C VAL A 15 9.30 4.58 -11.87
N ASP A 16 8.85 5.81 -11.61
CA ASP A 16 9.31 7.03 -12.28
C ASP A 16 10.68 7.52 -11.75
N SER A 17 10.97 7.29 -10.46
CA SER A 17 12.21 7.75 -9.80
C SER A 17 13.44 6.90 -10.17
N ASN A 18 13.22 5.74 -10.78
CA ASN A 18 14.29 4.82 -11.11
C ASN A 18 15.10 5.28 -12.33
N LYS A 19 16.34 5.72 -12.05
CA LYS A 19 17.36 6.08 -13.05
C LYS A 19 18.60 5.21 -12.84
N GLY A 20 18.81 4.22 -13.70
CA GLY A 20 19.99 3.34 -13.65
C GLY A 20 19.66 1.86 -13.81
N ASP A 21 20.61 0.98 -13.47
CA ASP A 21 20.51 -0.48 -13.65
C ASP A 21 19.54 -1.18 -12.68
N ASN A 22 19.20 -0.56 -11.54
CA ASN A 22 18.26 -1.10 -10.54
C ASN A 22 16.80 -0.66 -10.77
N ARG A 23 16.29 -0.83 -11.98
CA ARG A 23 14.95 -0.39 -12.35
C ARG A 23 13.85 -1.18 -11.59
N VAL A 24 13.14 -0.52 -10.67
CA VAL A 24 11.89 -1.08 -10.10
C VAL A 24 10.82 -1.11 -11.19
N THR A 25 10.23 -2.29 -11.40
CA THR A 25 9.11 -2.48 -12.31
C THR A 25 7.82 -2.72 -11.54
N TYR A 26 6.68 -2.47 -12.18
CA TYR A 26 5.38 -2.80 -11.59
C TYR A 26 5.23 -4.28 -11.26
N ALA A 27 5.88 -5.17 -12.01
CA ALA A 27 5.88 -6.61 -11.71
C ALA A 27 6.52 -6.89 -10.33
N MET A 28 7.68 -6.29 -10.06
CA MET A 28 8.35 -6.40 -8.76
C MET A 28 7.49 -5.83 -7.63
N ILE A 29 6.90 -4.64 -7.83
CA ILE A 29 5.98 -4.04 -6.85
C ILE A 29 4.84 -5.00 -6.54
N LYS A 30 4.21 -5.59 -7.57
CA LYS A 30 3.09 -6.52 -7.38
C LYS A 30 3.49 -7.78 -6.61
N GLU A 31 4.68 -8.33 -6.88
CA GLU A 31 5.19 -9.50 -6.18
C GLU A 31 5.50 -9.20 -4.71
N SER A 32 6.21 -8.10 -4.43
CA SER A 32 6.59 -7.70 -3.07
C SER A 32 5.41 -7.19 -2.24
N MET A 33 4.39 -6.60 -2.87
CA MET A 33 3.24 -5.96 -2.20
C MET A 33 1.95 -6.79 -2.24
N ASN A 34 2.03 -8.09 -2.53
CA ASN A 34 0.83 -8.94 -2.69
C ASN A 34 -0.11 -8.87 -1.47
N ASP A 35 0.45 -8.98 -0.27
CA ASP A 35 -0.31 -8.90 0.98
C ASP A 35 -0.98 -7.52 1.16
N ILE A 36 -0.27 -6.43 0.86
CA ILE A 36 -0.83 -5.07 0.93
C ILE A 36 -1.98 -4.90 -0.07
N MET A 37 -1.83 -5.41 -1.30
CA MET A 37 -2.90 -5.35 -2.30
C MET A 37 -4.13 -6.16 -1.87
N TYR A 38 -3.94 -7.29 -1.19
CA TYR A 38 -5.02 -8.07 -0.59
C TYR A 38 -5.73 -7.30 0.52
N GLN A 39 -4.97 -6.68 1.43
CA GLN A 39 -5.52 -5.87 2.52
C GLN A 39 -6.28 -4.64 2.01
N LEU A 40 -5.75 -3.94 1.00
CA LEU A 40 -6.40 -2.81 0.33
C LEU A 40 -7.76 -3.22 -0.27
N SER A 41 -7.80 -4.35 -0.97
CA SER A 41 -9.02 -4.90 -1.56
C SER A 41 -10.04 -5.30 -0.48
N SER A 42 -9.54 -5.71 0.68
CA SER A 42 -10.35 -6.18 1.81
C SER A 42 -10.96 -5.05 2.65
N MET A 43 -10.49 -3.80 2.51
CA MET A 43 -10.96 -2.65 3.30
C MET A 43 -12.49 -2.46 3.24
N LYS A 44 -13.10 -2.72 2.08
CA LYS A 44 -14.55 -2.55 1.87
C LYS A 44 -15.43 -3.53 2.66
N PHE A 45 -14.84 -4.61 3.18
CA PHE A 45 -15.56 -5.65 3.92
C PHE A 45 -15.50 -5.45 5.45
N LYS A 46 -14.87 -4.38 5.94
CA LYS A 46 -14.90 -4.06 7.37
C LYS A 46 -16.32 -3.66 7.79
N ASP A 47 -16.85 -4.38 8.77
CA ASP A 47 -18.20 -4.17 9.30
C ASP A 47 -18.21 -3.00 10.31
N PRO A 48 -18.87 -1.87 10.00
CA PRO A 48 -18.91 -0.70 10.88
C PRO A 48 -19.70 -0.95 12.17
N VAL A 49 -20.64 -1.89 12.18
CA VAL A 49 -21.46 -2.23 13.36
C VAL A 49 -20.65 -3.06 14.34
N LYS A 50 -19.86 -4.02 13.83
CA LYS A 50 -19.04 -4.91 14.68
C LYS A 50 -17.76 -4.26 15.19
N LEU A 51 -17.06 -3.52 14.33
CA LEU A 51 -15.71 -2.99 14.64
C LEU A 51 -15.74 -1.57 15.19
N GLY A 52 -16.75 -0.77 14.82
CA GLY A 52 -16.82 0.65 15.15
C GLY A 52 -15.84 1.52 14.34
N GLU A 53 -16.12 2.81 14.27
CA GLU A 53 -15.38 3.77 13.44
C GLU A 53 -13.91 3.91 13.86
N ALA A 54 -13.64 3.99 15.16
CA ALA A 54 -12.28 4.20 15.69
C ALA A 54 -11.33 3.06 15.30
N LYS A 55 -11.79 1.81 15.40
CA LYS A 55 -10.99 0.63 15.01
C LYS A 55 -10.73 0.61 13.51
N ILE A 56 -11.76 0.88 12.69
CA ILE A 56 -11.63 0.89 11.23
C ILE A 56 -10.63 1.96 10.79
N LYS A 57 -10.69 3.17 11.35
CA LYS A 57 -9.74 4.24 11.06
C LYS A 57 -8.31 3.86 11.46
N LYS A 58 -8.13 3.27 12.64
CA LYS A 58 -6.82 2.80 13.10
C LYS A 58 -6.24 1.75 12.14
N ASP A 59 -7.04 0.77 11.73
CA ASP A 59 -6.60 -0.27 10.80
C ASP A 59 -6.22 0.28 9.43
N PHE A 60 -6.92 1.32 8.97
CA PHE A 60 -6.58 1.99 7.72
C PHE A 60 -5.30 2.80 7.83
N GLU A 61 -5.04 3.45 8.96
CA GLU A 61 -3.79 4.18 9.17
C GLU A 61 -2.60 3.22 9.29
N GLU A 62 -2.73 2.13 10.04
CA GLU A 62 -1.70 1.08 10.13
C GLU A 62 -1.39 0.47 8.76
N LEU A 63 -2.41 0.18 7.95
CA LEU A 63 -2.21 -0.29 6.57
C LEU A 63 -1.45 0.75 5.72
N TYR A 64 -1.74 2.04 5.90
CA TYR A 64 -1.05 3.11 5.18
C TYR A 64 0.42 3.25 5.59
N GLU A 65 0.73 3.10 6.88
CA GLU A 65 2.11 3.11 7.38
C GLU A 65 2.90 1.89 6.91
N ASN A 66 2.31 0.69 7.00
CA ASN A 66 2.91 -0.55 6.51
C ASN A 66 3.22 -0.47 5.01
N MET A 67 2.32 0.12 4.23
CA MET A 67 2.53 0.37 2.80
C MET A 67 3.71 1.29 2.54
N GLN A 68 3.81 2.42 3.22
CA GLN A 68 4.95 3.32 3.07
C GLN A 68 6.27 2.63 3.43
N GLN A 69 6.29 1.84 4.52
CA GLN A 69 7.49 1.11 4.91
C GLN A 69 7.88 0.06 3.87
N ALA A 70 6.90 -0.67 3.31
CA ALA A 70 7.18 -1.66 2.30
C ALA A 70 7.76 -1.02 1.02
N PHE A 71 7.27 0.14 0.59
CA PHE A 71 7.86 0.87 -0.54
C PHE A 71 9.28 1.36 -0.26
N ARG A 72 9.59 1.83 0.96
CA ARG A 72 10.98 2.16 1.34
C ARG A 72 11.90 0.95 1.22
N ASN A 73 11.48 -0.19 1.76
CA ASN A 73 12.25 -1.44 1.68
C ASN A 73 12.44 -1.97 0.25
N LEU A 74 11.63 -1.52 -0.71
CA LEU A 74 11.75 -1.90 -2.12
C LEU A 74 12.78 -1.03 -2.87
N GLU A 75 13.03 0.18 -2.36
CA GLU A 75 13.99 1.14 -2.91
C GLU A 75 15.39 1.00 -2.31
N ASP A 76 15.51 0.44 -1.09
CA ASP A 76 16.76 0.03 -0.44
C ASP A 76 17.40 -1.20 -1.12
#